data_AF-A0A8S3W2Z8-F1
#
_entry.id   AF-A0A8S3W2Z8-F1
#
_cell.length_a   1.000
_cell.length_b   1.000
_cell.length_c   1.000
_cell.angle_alpha   90.00
_cell.angle_beta   90.00
_cell.angle_gamma   90.00
#
_symmetry.space_group_name_H-M   'P 1'
#
loop_
_entity.id
_entity.type
_entity.pdbx_description
1 polymer ?
#
loop_
_entity_poly.entity_id
_entity_poly.type
_entity_poly.pdbx_seq_one_letter_code
_entity_poly.pdbx_strand_id
1 'polypeptide(L)'
;MCSSWAAVHIYSTLYNNKYPGYSLNIEVRECLDRMRFMLVQHVQLAYKLLKMWPSLAIGAILRDLEHSDEFLKTITQDLPFSLKATDFYKHEVSTIMGPTHAMISLDIIGLWKTMGHPIVDMDETTKSWMNKGLVMKQDLGEAAEDICNMFKKEFCRQFYKSHNKWPAVSLGFKLNPHIRTCILENEWGRHQL
;
A
#
# COMPACT_ATOMS: atom_id res chain seq x y z
N MET A 1 6.54 -20.83 5.09
CA MET A 1 7.98 -20.99 4.75
C MET A 1 8.21 -22.45 4.41
N CYS A 2 8.68 -22.75 3.20
CA CYS A 2 9.11 -24.10 2.82
C CYS A 2 10.44 -24.39 3.50
N SER A 3 10.46 -25.31 4.47
CA SER A 3 11.63 -25.61 5.31
C SER A 3 12.58 -26.65 4.71
N SER A 4 12.33 -27.13 3.49
CA SER A 4 13.19 -28.13 2.85
C SER A 4 13.31 -27.93 1.34
N TRP A 5 14.46 -28.34 0.78
CA TRP A 5 14.67 -28.41 -0.66
C TRP A 5 13.65 -29.30 -1.37
N ALA A 6 13.17 -30.36 -0.70
CA ALA A 6 12.10 -31.20 -1.20
C ALA A 6 10.78 -30.43 -1.34
N ALA A 7 10.41 -29.59 -0.36
CA ALA A 7 9.24 -28.73 -0.47
C ALA A 7 9.39 -27.74 -1.63
N VAL A 8 10.55 -27.08 -1.77
CA VAL A 8 10.82 -26.17 -2.90
C VAL A 8 10.67 -26.88 -4.25
N HIS A 9 11.21 -28.10 -4.38
CA HIS A 9 11.12 -28.89 -5.61
C HIS A 9 9.67 -29.32 -5.93
N ILE A 10 8.90 -29.75 -4.92
CA ILE A 10 7.49 -30.10 -5.08
C ILE A 10 6.68 -28.87 -5.49
N TYR A 11 6.89 -27.73 -4.83
CA TYR A 11 6.24 -26.47 -5.20
C TYR A 11 6.63 -26.04 -6.62
N SER A 12 7.90 -26.10 -6.99
CA SER A 12 8.35 -25.80 -8.36
C SER A 12 7.67 -26.71 -9.39
N THR A 13 7.54 -28.00 -9.10
CA THR A 13 6.91 -28.97 -10.01
C THR A 13 5.41 -28.73 -10.14
N LEU A 14 4.71 -28.43 -9.05
CA LEU A 14 3.28 -28.09 -9.06
C LEU A 14 3.00 -26.78 -9.80
N TYR A 15 3.90 -25.79 -9.68
CA TYR A 15 3.75 -24.47 -10.29
C TYR A 15 4.25 -24.39 -11.74
N ASN A 16 5.03 -25.36 -12.22
CA ASN A 16 5.55 -25.39 -13.59
C ASN A 16 4.45 -25.34 -14.67
N ASN A 17 3.21 -25.77 -14.34
CA ASN A 17 2.07 -25.74 -15.25
C ASN A 17 0.96 -24.77 -14.79
N LYS A 18 1.25 -23.83 -13.87
CA LYS A 18 0.25 -22.86 -13.39
C LYS A 18 -0.32 -22.03 -14.55
N TYR A 19 0.51 -21.70 -15.55
CA TYR A 19 0.13 -20.93 -16.73
C TYR A 19 0.41 -21.75 -18.01
N PRO A 20 -0.60 -22.38 -18.62
CA PRO A 20 -0.41 -23.17 -19.84
C PRO A 20 0.23 -22.35 -20.97
N GLY A 21 1.29 -22.88 -21.57
CA GLY A 21 2.01 -22.21 -22.66
C GLY A 21 2.93 -21.07 -22.21
N TYR A 22 3.06 -20.79 -20.91
CA TYR A 22 3.89 -19.74 -20.38
C TYR A 22 4.82 -20.25 -19.28
N SER A 23 6.14 -20.04 -19.46
CA SER A 23 7.12 -20.52 -18.48
C SER A 23 7.44 -19.44 -17.45
N LEU A 24 6.84 -19.55 -16.26
CA LEU A 24 7.10 -18.65 -15.15
C LEU A 24 8.58 -18.63 -14.75
N ASN A 25 9.30 -19.76 -14.86
CA ASN A 25 10.73 -19.83 -14.55
C ASN A 25 11.58 -18.99 -15.51
N ILE A 26 11.22 -18.99 -16.81
CA ILE A 26 11.92 -18.16 -17.80
C ILE A 26 11.69 -16.69 -17.47
N GLU A 27 10.43 -16.32 -17.22
CA GLU A 27 10.10 -14.93 -16.88
C GLU A 27 10.79 -14.46 -15.59
N VAL A 28 10.79 -15.28 -14.53
CA VAL A 28 11.48 -14.97 -13.28
C VAL A 28 12.97 -14.71 -13.54
N ARG A 29 13.63 -15.59 -14.29
CA ARG A 29 15.05 -15.43 -14.62
C ARG A 29 15.32 -14.15 -15.42
N GLU A 30 14.55 -13.91 -16.48
CA GLU A 30 14.69 -12.71 -17.30
C GLU A 30 14.43 -11.43 -16.50
N CYS A 31 13.44 -11.46 -15.62
CA CYS A 31 13.14 -10.36 -14.71
C CYS A 31 14.33 -10.09 -13.76
N LEU A 32 14.90 -11.14 -13.14
CA LEU A 32 16.10 -11.01 -12.29
C LEU A 32 17.29 -10.44 -13.07
N ASP A 33 17.48 -10.82 -14.33
CA ASP A 33 18.54 -10.29 -15.18
C ASP A 33 18.33 -8.79 -15.50
N ARG A 34 17.09 -8.39 -15.85
CA ARG A 34 16.73 -6.96 -16.05
C ARG A 34 16.95 -6.14 -14.77
N MET A 35 16.55 -6.67 -13.62
CA MET A 35 16.74 -6.04 -12.31
C MET A 35 18.23 -5.88 -11.99
N ARG A 36 19.03 -6.95 -12.19
CA ARG A 36 20.47 -6.92 -11.98
C ARG A 36 21.13 -5.86 -12.86
N PHE A 37 20.79 -5.82 -14.15
CA PHE A 37 21.34 -4.85 -15.07
C PHE A 37 21.03 -3.40 -14.65
N MET A 38 19.77 -3.13 -14.29
CA MET A 38 19.34 -1.83 -13.76
C MET A 38 20.11 -1.45 -12.48
N LEU A 39 20.29 -2.39 -11.54
CA LEU A 39 21.02 -2.14 -10.29
C LEU A 39 22.49 -1.81 -10.54
N VAL A 40 23.14 -2.47 -11.50
CA VAL A 40 24.54 -2.17 -11.86
C VAL A 40 24.68 -0.77 -12.45
N GLN A 41 23.72 -0.33 -13.28
CA GLN A 41 23.77 0.97 -13.93
C GLN A 41 23.33 2.13 -13.04
N HIS A 42 22.41 1.88 -12.10
CA HIS A 42 21.70 2.93 -11.38
C HIS A 42 21.53 2.62 -9.89
N VAL A 43 22.54 2.06 -9.23
CA VAL A 43 22.50 1.51 -7.85
C VAL A 43 21.50 2.22 -6.91
N GLN A 44 21.62 3.53 -6.69
CA GLN A 44 20.75 4.25 -5.75
C GLN A 44 19.33 4.50 -6.29
N LEU A 45 19.21 4.84 -7.57
CA LEU A 45 17.93 5.16 -8.21
C LEU A 45 17.10 3.90 -8.52
N ALA A 46 17.75 2.78 -8.77
CA ALA A 46 17.13 1.49 -9.05
C ALA A 46 16.23 1.03 -7.90
N TYR A 47 16.64 1.23 -6.65
CA TYR A 47 15.81 0.89 -5.50
C TYR A 47 14.55 1.77 -5.36
N LYS A 48 14.53 3.00 -5.91
CA LYS A 48 13.29 3.80 -6.01
C LYS A 48 12.29 3.07 -6.90
N LEU A 49 12.73 2.60 -8.07
CA LEU A 49 11.90 1.86 -9.01
C LEU A 49 11.48 0.48 -8.46
N LEU A 50 12.38 -0.27 -7.84
CA LEU A 50 12.06 -1.56 -7.20
C LEU A 50 11.00 -1.44 -6.10
N LYS A 51 11.09 -0.39 -5.26
CA LYS A 51 10.06 -0.13 -4.22
C LYS A 51 8.70 0.23 -4.83
N MET A 52 8.69 0.85 -6.00
CA MET A 52 7.47 1.23 -6.72
C MET A 52 6.89 0.09 -7.55
N TRP A 53 7.63 -1.00 -7.76
CA TRP A 53 7.25 -2.08 -8.66
C TRP A 53 5.85 -2.66 -8.41
N PRO A 54 5.44 -2.99 -7.16
CA PRO A 54 4.07 -3.43 -6.92
C PRO A 54 3.01 -2.43 -7.42
N SER A 55 3.24 -1.14 -7.21
CA SER A 55 2.33 -0.10 -7.70
C SER A 55 2.36 0.03 -9.22
N LEU A 56 3.51 -0.18 -9.87
CA LEU A 56 3.61 -0.16 -11.33
C LEU A 56 2.82 -1.29 -11.98
N ALA A 57 2.96 -2.52 -11.45
CA ALA A 57 2.19 -3.67 -11.92
C ALA A 57 0.69 -3.43 -11.77
N ILE A 58 0.24 -2.95 -10.59
CA ILE A 58 -1.16 -2.59 -10.37
C ILE A 58 -1.60 -1.50 -11.35
N GLY A 59 -0.79 -0.46 -11.56
CA GLY A 59 -1.11 0.62 -12.50
C GLY A 59 -1.24 0.15 -13.95
N ALA A 60 -0.37 -0.76 -14.41
CA ALA A 60 -0.47 -1.35 -15.73
C ALA A 60 -1.75 -2.21 -15.87
N ILE A 61 -2.08 -2.98 -14.84
CA ILE A 61 -3.32 -3.79 -14.79
C ILE A 61 -4.57 -2.89 -14.84
N LEU A 62 -4.63 -1.83 -14.03
CA LEU A 62 -5.75 -0.89 -14.02
C LEU A 62 -5.90 -0.17 -15.36
N ARG A 63 -4.78 0.25 -15.98
CA ARG A 63 -4.78 0.89 -17.30
C ARG A 63 -5.42 0.00 -18.35
N ASP A 64 -5.04 -1.27 -18.39
CA ASP A 64 -5.40 -2.15 -19.51
C ASP A 64 -6.69 -2.95 -19.27
N LEU A 65 -7.00 -3.32 -18.03
CA LEU A 65 -8.21 -4.09 -17.69
C LEU A 65 -9.37 -3.23 -17.20
N GLU A 66 -9.10 -2.09 -16.58
CA GLU A 66 -10.12 -1.18 -16.04
C GLU A 66 -10.18 0.17 -16.78
N HIS A 67 -9.35 0.35 -17.80
CA HIS A 67 -9.26 1.59 -18.59
C HIS A 67 -8.95 2.84 -17.75
N SER A 68 -8.23 2.66 -16.64
CA SER A 68 -7.87 3.74 -15.72
C SER A 68 -6.35 3.95 -15.65
N ASP A 69 -5.87 5.00 -16.31
CA ASP A 69 -4.43 5.32 -16.40
C ASP A 69 -3.96 6.35 -15.37
N GLU A 70 -4.88 6.94 -14.59
CA GLU A 70 -4.58 8.01 -13.64
C GLU A 70 -3.57 7.55 -12.58
N PHE A 71 -3.76 6.35 -12.03
CA PHE A 71 -2.87 5.79 -11.02
C PHE A 71 -1.45 5.60 -11.56
N LEU A 72 -1.31 5.01 -12.76
CA LEU A 72 0.00 4.79 -13.38
C LEU A 72 0.71 6.11 -13.70
N LYS A 73 -0.03 7.13 -14.18
CA LYS A 73 0.49 8.48 -14.39
C LYS A 73 1.00 9.10 -13.08
N THR A 74 0.20 9.08 -12.02
CA THR A 74 0.57 9.66 -10.72
C THR A 74 1.82 9.01 -10.15
N ILE A 75 1.93 7.67 -10.19
CA ILE A 75 3.12 7.01 -9.63
C ILE A 75 4.37 7.24 -10.49
N THR A 76 4.24 7.40 -11.81
CA THR A 76 5.40 7.56 -12.71
C THR A 76 5.82 9.00 -12.97
N GLN A 77 5.03 10.00 -12.57
CA GLN A 77 5.31 11.41 -12.88
C GLN A 77 6.70 11.86 -12.36
N ASP A 78 7.05 11.46 -11.14
CA ASP A 78 8.30 11.87 -10.45
C ASP A 78 9.45 10.87 -10.66
N LEU A 79 9.30 9.95 -11.61
CA LEU A 79 10.34 8.97 -11.92
C LEU A 79 11.35 9.58 -12.91
N PRO A 80 12.66 9.59 -12.60
CA PRO A 80 13.69 10.07 -13.51
C PRO A 80 13.61 9.39 -14.88
N PHE A 81 13.89 10.16 -15.94
CA PHE A 81 13.90 9.64 -17.31
C PHE A 81 14.86 8.44 -17.48
N SER A 82 16.03 8.47 -16.81
CA SER A 82 16.99 7.37 -16.82
C SER A 82 16.38 6.04 -16.35
N LEU A 83 15.49 6.07 -15.35
CA LEU A 83 14.79 4.87 -14.89
C LEU A 83 13.68 4.45 -15.84
N LYS A 84 12.93 5.40 -16.43
CA LYS A 84 11.92 5.11 -17.45
C LYS A 84 12.51 4.48 -18.72
N ALA A 85 13.77 4.78 -19.02
CA ALA A 85 14.47 4.23 -20.17
C ALA A 85 14.94 2.77 -19.97
N THR A 86 14.95 2.26 -18.74
CA THR A 86 15.39 0.89 -18.44
C THR A 86 14.46 -0.16 -19.03
N ASP A 87 15.04 -1.30 -19.44
CA ASP A 87 14.25 -2.42 -19.96
C ASP A 87 13.35 -3.02 -18.88
N PHE A 88 13.77 -2.96 -17.62
CA PHE A 88 12.93 -3.32 -16.47
C PHE A 88 11.65 -2.48 -16.43
N TYR A 89 11.77 -1.14 -16.42
CA TYR A 89 10.59 -0.27 -16.41
C TYR A 89 9.66 -0.54 -17.61
N LYS A 90 10.22 -0.58 -18.82
CA LYS A 90 9.45 -0.80 -20.06
C LYS A 90 8.68 -2.12 -20.03
N HIS A 91 9.28 -3.16 -19.48
CA HIS A 91 8.64 -4.46 -19.31
C HIS A 91 7.47 -4.37 -18.33
N GLU A 92 7.67 -3.77 -17.16
CA GLU A 92 6.63 -3.71 -16.12
C GLU A 92 5.45 -2.81 -16.47
N VAL A 93 5.64 -1.83 -17.35
CA VAL A 93 4.54 -1.00 -17.88
C VAL A 93 4.03 -1.47 -19.24
N SER A 94 4.50 -2.63 -19.71
CA SER A 94 4.03 -3.22 -20.98
C SER A 94 2.54 -3.57 -20.91
N THR A 95 1.94 -3.83 -22.08
CA THR A 95 0.50 -4.06 -22.17
C THR A 95 0.09 -5.38 -21.51
N ILE A 96 -0.82 -5.29 -20.55
CA ILE A 96 -1.50 -6.41 -19.92
C ILE A 96 -2.62 -6.90 -20.85
N MET A 97 -2.34 -8.00 -21.56
CA MET A 97 -3.24 -8.57 -22.57
C MET A 97 -4.50 -9.23 -22.00
N GLY A 98 -4.55 -9.48 -20.69
CA GLY A 98 -5.69 -10.12 -20.05
C GLY A 98 -5.40 -10.60 -18.63
N PRO A 99 -6.38 -11.26 -17.98
CA PRO A 99 -6.28 -11.69 -16.58
C PRO A 99 -5.08 -12.58 -16.27
N THR A 100 -4.73 -13.51 -17.17
CA THR A 100 -3.55 -14.38 -16.98
C THR A 100 -2.26 -13.58 -16.93
N HIS A 101 -2.09 -12.58 -17.81
CA HIS A 101 -0.90 -11.73 -17.81
C HIS A 101 -0.85 -10.87 -16.53
N ALA A 102 -2.00 -10.37 -16.07
CA ALA A 102 -2.11 -9.68 -14.79
C ALA A 102 -1.67 -10.56 -13.60
N MET A 103 -2.13 -11.83 -13.56
CA MET A 103 -1.74 -12.78 -12.52
C MET A 103 -0.24 -13.09 -12.54
N ILE A 104 0.35 -13.25 -13.73
CA ILE A 104 1.79 -13.44 -13.89
C ILE A 104 2.55 -12.22 -13.34
N SER A 105 2.16 -11.00 -13.72
CA SER A 105 2.77 -9.78 -13.20
C SER A 105 2.70 -9.72 -11.66
N LEU A 106 1.53 -10.02 -11.08
CA LEU A 106 1.33 -10.06 -9.62
C LEU A 106 2.11 -11.18 -8.91
N ASP A 107 2.38 -12.31 -9.56
CA ASP A 107 3.24 -13.35 -8.97
C ASP A 107 4.71 -12.89 -8.93
N ILE A 108 5.16 -12.19 -9.97
CA ILE A 108 6.57 -11.83 -10.16
C ILE A 108 6.97 -10.61 -9.36
N ILE A 109 6.06 -9.67 -9.09
CA ILE A 109 6.39 -8.47 -8.32
C ILE A 109 7.08 -8.83 -6.99
N GLY A 110 6.75 -9.96 -6.36
CA GLY A 110 7.38 -10.40 -5.11
C GLY A 110 8.91 -10.54 -5.16
N LEU A 111 9.50 -10.68 -6.35
CA LEU A 111 10.95 -10.72 -6.56
C LEU A 111 11.66 -9.42 -6.14
N TRP A 112 10.96 -8.29 -6.00
CA TRP A 112 11.60 -7.03 -5.57
C TRP A 112 12.34 -7.18 -4.23
N LYS A 113 11.89 -8.12 -3.39
CA LYS A 113 12.51 -8.45 -2.09
C LYS A 113 13.80 -9.26 -2.20
N THR A 114 14.10 -9.88 -3.34
CA THR A 114 15.29 -10.75 -3.49
C THR A 114 16.56 -9.96 -3.76
N MET A 115 16.45 -8.68 -4.15
CA MET A 115 17.60 -7.81 -4.47
C MET A 115 18.30 -7.23 -3.23
N GLY A 116 17.93 -7.67 -2.03
CA GLY A 116 18.49 -7.16 -0.78
C GLY A 116 17.95 -5.78 -0.43
N HIS A 117 18.69 -5.06 0.42
CA HIS A 117 18.32 -3.75 0.92
C HIS A 117 19.27 -2.68 0.40
N PRO A 118 18.77 -1.49 0.01
CA PRO A 118 19.63 -0.37 -0.31
C PRO A 118 20.46 0.03 0.92
N ILE A 119 21.67 0.52 0.68
CA ILE A 119 22.45 1.20 1.71
C ILE A 119 21.73 2.50 2.03
N VAL A 120 21.34 2.67 3.29
CA VAL A 120 20.59 3.84 3.76
C VAL A 120 21.57 4.90 4.24
N ASP A 121 21.48 6.10 3.66
CA ASP A 121 22.12 7.28 4.21
C ASP A 121 21.32 7.78 5.42
N MET A 122 21.89 7.61 6.61
CA MET A 122 21.26 7.98 7.88
C MET A 122 21.13 9.49 8.05
N ASP A 123 22.06 10.27 7.50
CA ASP A 123 22.04 11.72 7.61
C ASP A 123 20.95 12.32 6.71
N GLU A 124 20.85 11.86 5.46
CA GLU A 124 19.76 12.23 4.56
C GLU A 124 18.40 11.82 5.12
N THR A 125 18.31 10.61 5.68
CA THR A 125 17.06 10.09 6.28
C THR A 125 16.64 10.94 7.48
N THR A 126 17.59 11.28 8.36
CA THR A 126 17.31 12.12 9.53
C THR A 126 16.90 13.53 9.13
N LYS A 127 17.59 14.14 8.16
CA LYS A 127 17.20 15.45 7.61
C LYS A 127 15.79 15.41 7.01
N SER A 128 15.47 14.39 6.21
CA SER A 128 14.13 14.21 5.65
C SER A 128 13.06 14.06 6.73
N TRP A 129 13.36 13.31 7.79
CA TRP A 129 12.44 13.11 8.91
C TRP A 129 12.23 14.41 9.70
N MET A 130 13.29 15.16 10.01
CA MET A 130 13.21 16.47 10.67
C MET A 130 12.39 17.46 9.83
N ASN A 131 12.63 17.51 8.51
CA ASN A 131 11.88 18.37 7.60
C ASN A 131 10.38 18.05 7.59
N LYS A 132 9.99 16.79 7.78
CA LYS A 132 8.59 16.36 7.85
C LYS A 132 7.98 16.54 9.23
N GLY A 133 8.75 16.28 10.29
CA GLY A 133 8.31 16.31 11.67
C GLY A 133 8.14 17.71 12.25
N LEU A 134 8.89 18.69 11.73
CA LEU A 134 8.85 20.08 12.20
C LEU A 134 7.85 20.96 11.44
N VAL A 135 7.03 20.36 10.55
CA VAL A 135 6.00 21.11 9.83
C VAL A 135 4.87 21.49 10.79
N MET A 136 4.83 22.77 11.17
CA MET A 136 3.70 23.34 11.89
C MET A 136 2.51 23.48 10.95
N LYS A 137 1.53 22.59 11.12
CA LYS A 137 0.26 22.68 10.40
C LYS A 137 -0.58 23.79 11.01
N GLN A 138 -0.99 24.75 10.18
CA GLN A 138 -1.86 25.86 10.58
C GLN A 138 -3.33 25.47 10.41
N ASP A 139 -4.22 26.14 11.13
CA ASP A 139 -5.68 26.12 10.93
C ASP A 139 -6.34 24.74 11.03
N LEU A 140 -5.88 23.90 11.96
CA LEU A 140 -6.46 22.57 12.20
C LEU A 140 -7.61 22.55 13.21
N GLY A 141 -8.04 23.71 13.75
CA GLY A 141 -8.98 23.77 14.87
C GLY A 141 -10.30 23.04 14.61
N GLU A 142 -10.96 23.36 13.50
CA GLU A 142 -12.25 22.76 13.11
C GLU A 142 -12.11 21.26 12.81
N ALA A 143 -11.13 20.88 11.99
CA ALA A 143 -10.87 19.47 11.67
C ALA A 143 -10.49 18.65 12.92
N ALA A 144 -9.76 19.24 13.87
CA ALA A 144 -9.42 18.58 15.13
C ALA A 144 -10.66 18.36 16.00
N GLU A 145 -11.58 19.32 16.04
CA GLU A 145 -12.86 19.18 16.75
C GLU A 145 -13.71 18.07 16.14
N ASP A 146 -13.84 18.02 14.81
CA ASP A 146 -14.55 16.96 14.10
C ASP A 146 -13.97 15.57 14.38
N ILE A 147 -12.64 15.43 14.32
CA ILE A 147 -11.96 14.17 14.62
C ILE A 147 -12.18 13.78 16.09
N CYS A 148 -12.09 14.73 17.02
CA CYS A 148 -12.38 14.48 18.43
C CYS A 148 -13.82 14.01 18.65
N ASN A 149 -14.78 14.63 17.97
CA ASN A 149 -16.19 14.26 18.08
C ASN A 149 -16.46 12.88 17.47
N MET A 150 -15.87 12.58 16.31
CA MET A 150 -15.92 11.25 15.70
C MET A 150 -15.32 10.18 16.62
N PHE A 151 -14.17 10.46 17.22
CA PHE A 151 -13.54 9.54 18.17
C PHE A 151 -14.43 9.30 19.40
N LYS A 152 -14.96 10.35 20.03
CA LYS A 152 -15.86 10.23 21.19
C LYS A 152 -17.08 9.38 20.84
N LYS A 153 -17.71 9.64 19.69
CA LYS A 153 -18.87 8.88 19.20
C LYS A 153 -18.53 7.40 19.02
N GLU A 154 -17.43 7.08 18.34
CA GLU A 154 -17.04 5.71 18.09
C GLU A 154 -16.64 4.98 19.38
N PHE A 155 -15.91 5.65 20.28
CA PHE A 155 -15.59 5.12 21.60
C PHE A 155 -16.86 4.79 22.39
N CYS A 156 -17.80 5.74 22.51
CA CYS A 156 -19.05 5.53 23.22
C CYS A 156 -19.86 4.37 22.59
N ARG A 157 -19.84 4.24 21.25
CA ARG A 157 -20.53 3.18 20.52
C ARG A 157 -20.00 1.81 20.88
N GLN A 158 -18.67 1.65 20.82
CA GLN A 158 -18.02 0.39 21.14
C GLN A 158 -18.14 0.05 22.62
N PHE A 159 -18.05 1.06 23.49
CA PHE A 159 -18.24 0.89 24.93
C PHE A 159 -19.64 0.40 25.25
N TYR A 160 -20.68 1.05 24.71
CA TYR A 160 -22.08 0.67 24.90
C TYR A 160 -22.36 -0.72 24.32
N LYS A 161 -21.87 -1.02 23.11
CA LYS A 161 -21.99 -2.36 22.52
C LYS A 161 -21.41 -3.46 23.42
N SER A 162 -20.30 -3.18 24.11
CA SER A 162 -19.60 -4.17 24.94
C SER A 162 -20.16 -4.28 26.36
N HIS A 163 -20.65 -3.19 26.93
CA HIS A 163 -21.05 -3.12 28.35
C HIS A 163 -22.55 -2.89 28.57
N ASN A 164 -23.32 -2.72 27.48
CA ASN A 164 -24.73 -2.36 27.48
C ASN A 164 -25.07 -1.14 28.34
N LYS A 165 -24.11 -0.20 28.43
CA LYS A 165 -24.26 1.05 29.18
C LYS A 165 -23.37 2.15 28.62
N TRP A 166 -23.75 3.40 28.82
CA TRP A 166 -22.91 4.54 28.46
C TRP A 166 -21.63 4.59 29.33
N PRO A 167 -20.49 5.06 28.79
CA PRO A 167 -19.32 5.37 29.60
C PRO A 167 -19.65 6.47 30.60
N ALA A 168 -18.96 6.48 31.74
CA ALA A 168 -19.10 7.54 32.72
C ALA A 168 -18.66 8.87 32.09
N VAL A 169 -19.61 9.80 31.93
CA VAL A 169 -19.38 11.11 31.32
C VAL A 169 -19.89 12.22 32.22
N SER A 170 -19.12 13.31 32.30
CA SER A 170 -19.58 14.54 32.93
C SER A 170 -20.51 15.27 31.96
N LEU A 171 -21.80 15.36 32.30
CA LEU A 171 -22.79 16.07 31.50
C LEU A 171 -22.56 17.58 31.59
N GLY A 172 -21.81 18.14 30.65
CA GLY A 172 -21.61 19.59 30.53
C GLY A 172 -22.85 20.32 29.97
N PHE A 173 -22.95 21.62 30.24
CA PHE A 173 -24.07 22.47 29.80
C PHE A 173 -24.22 22.60 28.27
N LYS A 174 -23.19 22.26 27.48
CA LYS A 174 -23.17 22.38 26.01
C LYS A 174 -23.47 21.06 25.27
N LEU A 175 -23.91 20.02 25.96
CA LEU A 175 -24.24 18.75 25.30
C LEU A 175 -25.53 18.88 24.50
N ASN A 176 -25.56 18.33 23.29
CA ASN A 176 -26.78 18.23 22.49
C ASN A 176 -27.88 17.54 23.33
N PRO A 177 -29.09 18.14 23.46
CA PRO A 177 -30.17 17.61 24.27
C PRO A 177 -30.54 16.16 23.95
N HIS A 178 -30.47 15.76 22.67
CA HIS A 178 -30.77 14.40 22.26
C HIS A 178 -29.77 13.38 22.83
N ILE A 179 -28.47 13.71 22.76
CA ILE A 179 -27.40 12.88 23.33
C ILE A 179 -27.54 12.80 24.84
N ARG A 180 -27.90 13.91 25.48
CA ARG A 180 -28.17 13.96 26.91
C ARG A 180 -29.28 12.99 27.30
N THR A 181 -30.39 12.99 26.57
CA THR A 181 -31.50 12.05 26.78
C THR A 181 -31.04 10.61 26.61
N CYS A 182 -30.32 10.29 25.53
CA CYS A 182 -29.77 8.96 25.27
C CYS A 182 -28.90 8.46 26.44
N ILE A 183 -28.05 9.33 27.00
CA ILE A 183 -27.20 8.99 28.17
C ILE A 183 -28.06 8.74 29.41
N LEU A 184 -29.02 9.63 29.71
CA LEU A 184 -29.85 9.54 30.91
C LEU A 184 -30.79 8.33 30.89
N GLU A 185 -31.32 7.97 29.72
CA GLU A 185 -32.20 6.82 29.52
C GLU A 185 -31.41 5.51 29.29
N ASN A 186 -30.08 5.61 29.26
CA ASN A 186 -29.17 4.52 28.93
C ASN A 186 -29.51 3.83 27.59
N GLU A 187 -29.88 4.60 26.57
CA GLU A 187 -30.19 4.11 25.23
C GLU A 187 -29.15 4.65 24.24
N TRP A 188 -28.77 3.85 23.24
CA TRP A 188 -27.80 4.30 22.24
C TRP A 188 -28.39 5.34 21.24
N GLY A 189 -29.72 5.35 21.06
CA GLY A 189 -30.39 6.10 19.99
C GLY A 189 -30.15 5.45 18.62
N ARG A 190 -31.21 5.11 17.88
CA ARG A 190 -31.08 4.43 16.57
C ARG A 190 -30.69 5.36 15.42
N HIS A 191 -30.78 6.68 15.61
CA HIS A 191 -30.61 7.66 14.54
C HIS A 191 -29.88 8.92 15.05
N GLN A 192 -28.75 9.24 14.42
CA GLN A 192 -28.09 10.56 14.43
C GLN A 192 -27.46 11.03 15.76
N LEU A 193 -26.37 10.37 16.14
CA LEU A 193 -25.18 11.07 16.66
C LEU A 193 -24.34 11.60 15.50
#